data_AF-A0A1Y2IQ00-F1
#
_entry.id   AF-A0A1Y2IQ00-F1
#
_cell.length_a   1.000
_cell.length_b   1.000
_cell.length_c   1.000
_cell.angle_alpha   90.00
_cell.angle_beta   90.00
_cell.angle_gamma   90.00
#
_symmetry.space_group_name_H-M   'P 1'
#
loop_
_entity.id
_entity.type
_entity.pdbx_description
1 polymer ?
#
loop_
_entity_poly.entity_id
_entity_poly.type
_entity_poly.pdbx_seq_one_letter_code
_entity_poly.pdbx_strand_id
1 'polypeptide(L)'
;MPFSQFYPLRRDSRTGEPYIQLPAPFERFIITPPRREDVPHIVRILNDDPVKRWIDGLPFPYLEEHAEEWVAQTLEKSDAVLHELRMAEEEQPGEERDLGPDPPPSI
;
A
#
# COMPACT_ATOMS: atom_id res chain seq x y z
N MET A 1 -10.43 3.10 -22.58
CA MET A 1 -9.55 4.12 -21.97
C MET A 1 -8.30 3.38 -21.55
N PRO A 2 -7.10 3.82 -21.95
CA PRO A 2 -5.87 3.21 -21.45
C PRO A 2 -5.82 3.35 -19.93
N PHE A 3 -5.66 2.25 -19.21
CA PHE A 3 -5.42 2.32 -17.78
C PHE A 3 -3.93 2.60 -17.58
N SER A 4 -3.60 3.72 -16.93
CA SER A 4 -2.23 3.93 -16.47
C SER A 4 -1.81 2.76 -15.59
N GLN A 5 -0.55 2.35 -15.68
CA GLN A 5 0.04 1.35 -14.78
C GLN A 5 -0.07 1.77 -13.31
N PHE A 6 -0.25 3.07 -13.06
CA PHE A 6 -0.48 3.61 -11.73
C PHE A 6 -1.94 3.54 -11.26
N TYR A 7 -2.94 3.22 -12.09
CA TYR A 7 -4.32 3.10 -11.60
C TYR A 7 -4.44 1.94 -10.59
N PRO A 8 -5.08 2.12 -9.42
CA PRO A 8 -5.87 3.28 -8.96
C PRO A 8 -5.12 4.31 -8.09
N LEU A 9 -3.80 4.25 -8.01
CA LEU A 9 -2.96 5.19 -7.28
C LEU A 9 -3.12 6.62 -7.83
N ARG A 10 -3.33 7.55 -6.91
CA ARG A 10 -3.22 8.99 -7.15
C ARG A 10 -1.83 9.47 -6.72
N ARG A 11 -1.42 10.66 -7.13
CA ARG A 11 -0.15 11.28 -6.72
C ARG A 11 -0.42 12.58 -5.98
N ASP A 12 0.26 12.79 -4.86
CA ASP A 12 0.22 14.06 -4.15
C ASP A 12 0.89 15.14 -5.01
N SER A 13 0.25 16.30 -5.18
CA SER A 13 0.74 17.35 -6.07
C SER A 13 1.98 18.06 -5.55
N ARG A 14 2.28 17.96 -4.25
CA ARG A 14 3.41 18.63 -3.59
C ARG A 14 4.59 17.69 -3.43
N THR A 15 4.36 16.44 -3.03
CA THR A 15 5.44 15.47 -2.77
C THR A 15 5.65 14.49 -3.93
N GLY A 16 4.66 14.34 -4.82
CA GLY A 16 4.66 13.32 -5.88
C GLY A 16 4.41 11.89 -5.37
N GLU A 17 4.17 11.74 -4.07
CA GLU A 17 4.01 10.45 -3.41
C GLU A 17 2.70 9.76 -3.85
N PRO A 18 2.73 8.45 -4.15
CA PRO A 18 1.54 7.71 -4.51
C PRO A 18 0.64 7.47 -3.29
N TYR A 19 -0.67 7.52 -3.50
CA TYR A 19 -1.65 7.22 -2.47
C TYR A 19 -2.95 6.64 -3.03
N ILE A 20 -3.68 5.90 -2.20
CA ILE A 20 -5.04 5.45 -2.51
C ILE A 20 -6.01 6.23 -1.63
N GLN A 21 -6.92 6.96 -2.27
CA GLN A 21 -8.05 7.56 -1.60
C GLN A 21 -9.19 6.55 -1.50
N LEU A 22 -9.64 6.22 -0.29
CA LEU A 22 -10.80 5.34 -0.15
C LEU A 22 -12.06 6.01 -0.70
N PRO A 23 -12.96 5.24 -1.36
CA PRO A 23 -14.22 5.77 -1.87
C PRO A 23 -15.18 6.10 -0.73
N ALA A 24 -16.30 6.74 -1.08
CA ALA A 24 -17.39 7.02 -0.16
C ALA A 24 -17.81 5.77 0.64
N PRO A 25 -18.06 5.88 1.96
CA PRO A 25 -18.07 7.09 2.80
C PRO A 25 -16.74 7.37 3.54
N PHE A 26 -15.62 6.87 3.03
CA PHE A 26 -14.32 6.86 3.70
C PHE A 26 -13.32 7.86 3.10
N GLU A 27 -13.79 8.94 2.48
CA GLU A 27 -12.96 9.91 1.74
C GLU A 27 -11.96 10.67 2.62
N ARG A 28 -12.04 10.54 3.95
CA ARG A 28 -11.02 11.07 4.88
C ARG A 28 -9.80 10.16 5.04
N PHE A 29 -9.88 8.92 4.57
CA PHE A 29 -8.83 7.92 4.75
C PHE A 29 -8.02 7.75 3.48
N ILE A 30 -6.71 7.98 3.61
CA ILE A 30 -5.73 7.85 2.54
C ILE A 30 -4.76 6.74 2.94
N ILE A 31 -4.54 5.79 2.05
CA ILE A 31 -3.51 4.76 2.21
C ILE A 31 -2.26 5.27 1.48
N THR A 32 -1.16 5.36 2.21
CA THR A 32 0.17 5.71 1.67
C THR A 32 1.14 4.56 1.91
N PRO A 33 2.27 4.49 1.19
CA PRO A 33 3.40 3.67 1.60
C PRO A 33 3.83 3.95 3.04
N PRO A 34 4.43 2.97 3.75
CA PRO A 34 4.94 3.18 5.09
C PRO A 34 6.16 4.10 5.09
N ARG A 35 6.36 4.81 6.19
CA ARG A 35 7.51 5.69 6.42
C ARG A 35 8.21 5.32 7.73
N ARG A 36 9.46 5.76 7.89
CA ARG A 36 10.22 5.50 9.13
C ARG A 36 9.53 6.12 10.35
N GLU A 37 8.84 7.24 10.16
CA GLU A 37 8.09 7.95 11.18
C GLU A 37 6.88 7.15 11.68
N ASP A 38 6.45 6.09 10.98
CA ASP A 38 5.34 5.24 11.39
C ASP A 38 5.75 4.23 12.48
N VAL A 39 7.05 3.94 12.65
CA VAL A 39 7.60 2.99 13.64
C VAL A 39 7.01 3.17 15.04
N PRO A 40 7.06 4.35 15.69
CA PRO A 40 6.51 4.52 17.04
C PRO A 40 4.99 4.26 17.10
N HIS A 41 4.26 4.53 16.02
CA HIS A 41 2.82 4.26 15.96
C HIS A 41 2.53 2.76 15.84
N ILE A 42 3.30 2.04 15.02
CA ILE A 42 3.21 0.59 14.86
C ILE A 42 3.51 -0.12 16.18
N VAL A 43 4.61 0.23 16.84
CA VAL A 43 4.99 -0.32 18.15
C VAL A 43 3.86 -0.14 19.16
N ARG A 44 3.28 1.07 19.23
CA ARG A 44 2.17 1.34 20.15
C ARG A 44 0.94 0.48 19.84
N ILE A 45 0.55 0.38 18.56
CA ILE A 45 -0.64 -0.38 18.13
C ILE A 45 -0.47 -1.87 18.42
N LEU A 46 0.70 -2.45 18.12
CA LEU A 46 0.94 -3.89 18.24
C LEU A 46 1.18 -4.36 19.67
N ASN A 47 1.45 -3.43 20.60
CA ASN A 47 1.46 -3.72 22.03
C ASN A 47 0.11 -3.44 22.72
N ASP A 48 -0.90 -2.94 22.00
CA ASP A 48 -2.22 -2.70 22.58
C ASP A 48 -2.99 -4.03 22.74
N ASP A 49 -3.42 -4.35 23.96
CA ASP A 49 -4.04 -5.63 24.31
C ASP A 49 -5.27 -5.99 23.43
N PRO A 50 -6.20 -5.05 23.14
CA PRO A 50 -7.33 -5.32 22.25
C PRO A 50 -6.92 -5.61 20.81
N VAL A 51 -5.74 -5.17 20.37
CA VAL A 51 -5.21 -5.42 19.03
C VAL A 51 -4.48 -6.76 19.00
N LYS A 52 -3.51 -6.94 19.89
CA LYS A 52 -2.66 -8.14 19.93
C LYS A 52 -3.46 -9.43 19.99
N ARG A 53 -4.56 -9.47 20.75
CA ARG A 53 -5.37 -10.69 20.90
C ARG A 53 -5.95 -11.24 19.58
N TRP A 54 -5.94 -10.44 18.52
CA TRP A 54 -6.42 -10.80 17.19
C TRP A 54 -5.29 -10.98 16.17
N ILE A 55 -4.03 -10.86 16.58
CA ILE A 55 -2.87 -10.96 15.69
C ILE A 55 -1.95 -12.09 16.18
N ASP A 56 -1.96 -13.20 15.45
CA ASP A 56 -1.07 -14.33 15.70
C ASP A 56 0.31 -14.14 15.07
N GLY A 57 1.33 -14.74 15.67
CA GLY A 57 2.67 -14.83 15.09
C GLY A 57 3.57 -13.61 15.31
N LEU A 58 3.09 -12.56 15.98
CA LEU A 58 3.95 -11.43 16.36
C LEU A 58 4.68 -11.68 17.69
N PRO A 59 5.94 -11.24 17.80
CA PRO A 59 6.65 -11.24 19.08
C PRO A 59 5.95 -10.29 20.07
N PHE A 60 5.96 -10.65 21.36
CA PHE A 60 5.44 -9.80 22.43
C PHE A 60 6.37 -9.74 23.64
N PRO A 61 6.73 -8.54 24.13
CA PRO A 61 6.36 -7.22 23.60
C PRO A 61 6.90 -6.99 22.18
N TYR A 62 6.16 -6.23 21.38
CA TYR A 62 6.58 -5.86 20.03
C TYR A 62 7.57 -4.70 20.12
N LEU A 63 8.87 -4.98 19.96
CA LEU A 63 9.95 -4.00 20.09
C LEU A 63 10.07 -3.07 18.88
N GLU A 64 10.76 -1.95 19.08
CA GLU A 64 11.06 -0.96 18.03
C GLU A 64 11.84 -1.59 16.86
N GLU A 65 12.82 -2.44 17.15
CA GLU A 65 13.61 -3.15 16.13
C GLU A 65 12.75 -4.00 15.18
N HIS A 66 11.67 -4.62 15.69
CA HIS A 66 10.75 -5.39 14.85
C HIS A 66 9.96 -4.48 13.90
N ALA A 67 9.56 -3.30 14.38
CA ALA A 67 8.85 -2.30 13.57
C ALA A 67 9.80 -1.68 12.53
N GLU A 68 11.02 -1.34 12.92
CA GLU A 68 12.04 -0.81 12.01
C GLU A 68 12.37 -1.80 10.89
N GLU A 69 12.59 -3.07 11.23
CA GLU A 69 12.84 -4.13 10.26
C GLU A 69 11.66 -4.25 9.29
N TRP A 70 10.43 -4.32 9.82
CA TRP A 70 9.23 -4.46 9.00
C TRP A 70 9.01 -3.25 8.08
N VAL A 71 9.16 -2.03 8.59
CA VAL A 71 9.04 -0.79 7.79
C VAL A 71 10.11 -0.76 6.71
N ALA A 72 11.36 -1.08 7.03
CA ALA A 72 12.46 -1.10 6.06
C ALA A 72 12.18 -2.08 4.91
N GLN A 73 11.78 -3.31 5.23
CA GLN A 73 11.45 -4.33 4.24
C GLN A 73 10.23 -3.93 3.38
N THR A 74 9.23 -3.29 3.98
CA THR A 74 8.01 -2.89 3.27
C THR A 74 8.25 -1.68 2.37
N LEU A 75 9.07 -0.74 2.82
CA LEU A 75 9.52 0.41 2.03
C LEU A 75 10.31 -0.06 0.81
N GLU A 76 11.29 -0.95 0.99
CA GLU A 76 12.09 -1.50 -0.11
C GLU A 76 11.20 -2.18 -1.17
N LYS A 77 10.24 -3.01 -0.73
CA LYS A 77 9.28 -3.65 -1.64
C LYS A 77 8.39 -2.63 -2.37
N SER A 78 7.95 -1.59 -1.67
CA SER A 78 7.11 -0.54 -2.25
C SER A 78 7.87 0.25 -3.31
N ASP A 79 9.11 0.63 -3.03
CA ASP A 79 9.97 1.36 -3.95
C ASP A 79 10.29 0.54 -5.21
N ALA A 80 10.58 -0.76 -5.04
CA ALA A 80 10.79 -1.67 -6.16
C ALA A 80 9.58 -1.75 -7.09
N VAL A 81 8.38 -1.98 -6.54
CA VAL A 81 7.14 -2.05 -7.33
C VAL A 81 6.84 -0.71 -8.01
N LEU A 82 7.02 0.42 -7.31
CA LEU A 82 6.79 1.75 -7.90
C LEU A 82 7.79 2.07 -9.01
N HIS A 83 9.01 1.56 -8.93
CA HIS A 83 9.99 1.65 -10.00
C HIS A 83 9.56 0.82 -11.21
N GLU A 84 9.16 -0.44 -11.01
CA GLU A 84 8.66 -1.32 -12.08
C GLU A 84 7.45 -0.71 -12.82
N LEU A 85 6.48 -0.18 -12.08
CA LEU A 85 5.31 0.50 -12.66
C LEU A 85 5.71 1.72 -13.51
N ARG A 86 6.75 2.44 -13.09
CA ARG A 86 7.25 3.60 -13.84
C ARG A 86 7.89 3.17 -15.15
N MET A 87 8.75 2.15 -15.11
CA MET A 87 9.39 1.61 -16.31
C MET A 87 8.33 1.09 -17.30
N ALA A 88 7.31 0.39 -16.80
CA ALA A 88 6.22 -0.13 -17.63
C ALA A 88 5.39 0.98 -18.29
N GLU A 89 5.10 2.07 -17.58
CA GLU A 89 4.39 3.23 -18.14
C GLU A 89 5.22 3.96 -19.22
N GLU A 90 6.54 4.00 -19.06
CA GLU A 90 7.46 4.59 -20.05
C GLU A 90 7.62 3.73 -21.31
N GLU A 91 7.63 2.39 -21.16
CA GLU A 91 7.75 1.43 -22.26
C GLU A 91 6.44 1.26 -23.04
N GLN A 92 5.30 1.33 -22.35
CA GLN A 92 3.96 1.17 -22.92
C GLN A 92 3.01 2.24 -22.34
N PRO A 93 3.02 3.47 -22.87
CA PRO A 93 2.11 4.51 -22.41
C PRO A 93 0.66 4.10 -22.70
N GLY A 94 0.01 3.48 -21.71
CA GLY A 94 -1.40 3.11 -21.75
C GLY A 94 -1.76 1.98 -22.71
N GLU A 95 -1.18 0.78 -22.57
CA GLU A 95 -1.68 -0.39 -23.30
C GLU A 95 -3.06 -0.85 -22.76
N GLU A 96 -3.96 -1.17 -23.69
CA GLU A 96 -5.28 -1.74 -23.42
C GLU A 96 -5.12 -3.12 -22.78
N ARG A 97 -5.15 -3.20 -21.45
CA ARG A 97 -5.34 -4.49 -20.77
C ARG A 97 -6.76 -4.94 -21.06
N ASP A 98 -6.90 -5.85 -22.03
CA ASP A 98 -8.11 -6.64 -22.28
C ASP A 98 -8.41 -7.47 -21.04
N LEU A 99 -9.10 -6.85 -20.08
CA LEU A 99 -9.85 -7.56 -19.06
C LEU A 99 -11.01 -8.20 -19.81
N GLY A 100 -10.75 -9.39 -20.37
CA GLY A 100 -11.75 -10.18 -21.06
C GLY A 100 -13.06 -10.22 -20.26
N PRO A 101 -14.21 -10.40 -20.93
CA PRO A 101 -15.53 -10.20 -20.33
C PRO A 101 -15.65 -10.92 -18.99
N ASP A 102 -16.11 -10.20 -17.97
CA ASP A 102 -16.39 -10.74 -16.64
C ASP A 102 -17.10 -12.10 -16.79
N PRO A 103 -16.63 -13.17 -16.11
CA PRO A 103 -17.33 -14.43 -16.15
C PRO A 103 -18.78 -14.19 -15.67
N PRO A 104 -19.79 -14.70 -16.39
CA PRO A 104 -21.18 -14.45 -16.04
C PRO A 104 -21.43 -14.93 -14.60
N PRO A 105 -22.28 -14.22 -13.84
CA PRO A 105 -22.61 -14.62 -12.49
C PRO A 105 -23.12 -16.06 -12.50
N SER A 106 -22.50 -16.91 -11.68
CA SER A 106 -22.94 -18.30 -11.52
C SER A 106 -24.37 -18.28 -10.96
N ILE A 107 -25.30 -18.86 -11.73
CA ILE A 107 -26.67 -19.16 -11.31
C ILE A 107 -26.66 -20.43 -10.45
#